data_AF-A0A4R2RLX3-F1
#
_entry.id   AF-A0A4R2RLX3-F1
#
_cell.length_a   1.000
_cell.length_b   1.000
_cell.length_c   1.000
_cell.angle_alpha   90.00
_cell.angle_beta   90.00
_cell.angle_gamma   90.00
#
_symmetry.space_group_name_H-M   'P 1'
#
loop_
_entity.id
_entity.type
_entity.pdbx_description
1 polymer ?
#
loop_
_entity_poly.entity_id
_entity_poly.type
_entity_poly.pdbx_seq_one_letter_code
_entity_poly.pdbx_strand_id
1 'polypeptide(L)' 'MADTEEKTIRGTVTRDFNDAGTERSFTKGDTTDFPAGEFENYRVAGLVELVTEDAPAAPAAKAGKASGTAS' A
#
# COMPACT_ATOMS: atom_id res chain seq x y z
N MET A 1 1.94 13.31 25.88
CA MET A 1 1.63 13.61 24.48
C MET A 1 1.01 12.34 23.95
N ALA A 2 -0.30 12.30 23.73
CA ALA A 2 -0.97 11.06 23.35
C ALA A 2 -0.54 10.72 21.92
N ASP A 3 0.18 9.61 21.78
CA ASP A 3 0.44 8.93 20.53
C ASP A 3 -0.90 8.68 19.84
N THR A 4 -1.23 9.53 18.87
CA THR A 4 -2.36 9.31 17.96
C THR A 4 -2.02 8.04 17.21
N GLU A 5 -2.58 6.91 17.63
CA GLU A 5 -2.52 5.66 16.88
C GLU A 5 -3.05 5.96 15.47
N GLU A 6 -2.14 6.13 14.51
CA GLU A 6 -2.49 6.43 13.13
C GLU A 6 -3.31 5.26 12.60
N LYS A 7 -4.62 5.46 12.49
CA LYS A 7 -5.54 4.46 11.99
C LYS A 7 -5.08 4.03 10.59
N THR A 8 -4.70 2.77 10.45
CA THR A 8 -4.37 2.18 9.16
C THR A 8 -5.61 1.51 8.55
N ILE A 9 -5.71 1.59 7.23
CA ILE A 9 -6.77 1.00 6.42
C ILE A 9 -6.11 0.05 5.44
N ARG A 10 -6.59 -1.19 5.39
CA ARG A 10 -6.10 -2.17 4.44
C ARG A 10 -6.70 -1.94 3.07
N GLY A 11 -5.83 -1.82 2.07
CA GLY A 11 -6.22 -1.65 0.67
C GLY A 11 -5.53 -2.63 -0.25
N THR A 12 -6.22 -3.03 -1.31
CA THR A 12 -5.62 -3.74 -2.44
C THR A 12 -5.28 -2.75 -3.53
N VAL A 13 -4.05 -2.79 -4.02
CA VAL A 13 -3.54 -1.96 -5.10
C VAL A 13 -4.17 -2.41 -6.42
N THR A 14 -4.84 -1.51 -7.11
CA THR A 14 -5.58 -1.82 -8.35
C THR A 14 -4.71 -1.78 -9.60
N ARG A 15 -3.55 -1.13 -9.52
CA ARG A 15 -2.55 -0.98 -10.59
C ARG A 15 -1.16 -0.68 -10.03
N ASP A 16 -0.11 -1.00 -10.78
CA ASP A 16 1.24 -0.62 -10.39
C ASP A 16 1.39 0.90 -10.37
N PHE A 17 1.89 1.45 -9.27
CA PHE A 17 2.16 2.88 -9.15
C PHE A 17 3.32 3.15 -8.21
N ASN A 18 3.92 4.34 -8.35
CA ASN A 18 4.95 4.83 -7.45
C ASN A 18 4.47 6.15 -6.85
N ASP A 19 4.50 6.25 -5.53
CA ASP A 19 4.18 7.48 -4.83
C ASP A 19 5.41 8.39 -4.80
N ALA A 20 5.32 9.54 -5.47
CA ALA A 20 6.43 10.49 -5.56
C ALA A 20 6.69 11.24 -4.25
N GLY A 21 5.75 11.24 -3.30
CA GLY A 21 5.92 11.88 -2.00
C GLY A 21 6.69 11.05 -0.99
N THR A 22 6.59 9.72 -1.09
CA THR A 22 7.18 8.75 -0.14
C THR A 22 8.21 7.81 -0.78
N GLU A 23 8.39 7.89 -2.10
CA GLU A 23 9.25 7.00 -2.90
C GLU A 23 8.86 5.51 -2.77
N ARG A 24 7.61 5.23 -2.37
CA ARG A 24 7.07 3.87 -2.25
C ARG A 24 6.52 3.38 -3.58
N SER A 25 6.96 2.20 -3.99
CA SER A 25 6.43 1.49 -5.15
C SER A 25 5.41 0.45 -4.71
N PHE A 26 4.29 0.41 -5.41
CA PHE A 26 3.18 -0.51 -5.17
C PHE A 26 2.92 -1.32 -6.44
N THR A 27 2.62 -2.61 -6.25
CA THR A 27 2.38 -3.54 -7.35
C THR A 27 0.90 -3.90 -7.40
N LYS A 28 0.36 -4.05 -8.61
CA LYS A 28 -1.04 -4.42 -8.82
C LYS A 28 -1.36 -5.76 -8.13
N GLY A 29 -2.43 -5.77 -7.34
CA GLY A 29 -2.92 -6.94 -6.61
C GLY A 29 -2.30 -7.10 -5.22
N ASP A 30 -1.27 -6.33 -4.87
CA ASP A 30 -0.74 -6.32 -3.51
C ASP A 30 -1.74 -5.71 -2.54
N THR A 31 -1.80 -6.31 -1.35
CA THR A 31 -2.64 -5.81 -0.26
C THR A 31 -1.73 -5.33 0.85
N THR A 32 -1.86 -4.05 1.23
CA THR A 32 -1.04 -3.43 2.26
C THR A 32 -1.87 -2.50 3.13
N ASP A 33 -1.37 -2.24 4.33
CA ASP A 33 -1.96 -1.31 5.28
C ASP A 33 -1.46 0.11 4.96
N PHE A 34 -2.39 1.04 4.81
CA PHE A 34 -2.14 2.44 4.47
C PHE A 34 -2.61 3.36 5.60
N PRO A 35 -1.92 4.46 5.91
CA PRO A 35 -2.49 5.51 6.77
C PRO A 35 -3.85 5.98 6.24
N ALA A 36 -4.82 6.26 7.11
CA ALA A 36 -6.18 6.62 6.68
C ALA A 36 -6.21 7.77 5.65
N GLY A 37 -5.39 8.81 5.86
CA GLY A 37 -5.30 9.94 4.93
C GLY A 37 -4.69 9.55 3.57
N GLU A 38 -3.68 8.68 3.57
CA GLU A 38 -3.00 8.20 2.36
C GLU A 38 -3.90 7.25 1.56
N PHE A 39 -4.59 6.34 2.26
CA PHE A 39 -5.56 5.43 1.67
C PHE A 39 -6.66 6.19 0.91
N GLU A 40 -7.22 7.24 1.52
CA GLU A 40 -8.31 8.00 0.90
C GLU A 40 -7.83 8.73 -0.36
N ASN A 41 -6.62 9.31 -0.33
CA ASN A 41 -6.00 9.92 -1.50
C ASN A 41 -5.81 8.90 -2.63
N TYR A 42 -5.27 7.73 -2.33
CA TYR A 42 -5.04 6.67 -3.32
C TYR A 42 -6.35 6.08 -3.83
N ARG A 43 -7.36 5.93 -2.98
CA ARG A 43 -8.68 5.41 -3.35
C ARG A 43 -9.39 6.37 -4.29
N VAL A 44 -9.39 7.68 -3.99
CA VAL A 44 -10.00 8.71 -4.85
C VAL A 44 -9.30 8.77 -6.21
N ALA A 45 -7.98 8.55 -6.24
CA ALA A 45 -7.22 8.40 -7.48
C ALA A 45 -7.46 7.07 -8.22
N GLY A 46 -8.21 6.12 -7.63
CA GLY A 46 -8.42 4.78 -8.19
C GLY A 46 -7.14 3.96 -8.27
N LEU A 47 -6.24 4.12 -7.30
CA LEU A 47 -4.97 3.38 -7.18
C LEU A 47 -5.09 2.20 -6.19
N VAL A 48 -6.00 2.31 -5.22
CA VAL A 48 -6.28 1.27 -4.23
C VAL A 48 -7.79 1.10 -4.04
N GLU A 49 -8.19 -0.09 -3.62
CA GLU A 49 -9.56 -0.43 -3.24
C GLU A 49 -9.60 -0.93 -1.80
N LEU A 50 -10.70 -0.67 -1.08
CA LEU A 50 -10.85 -1.11 0.30
C LEU A 50 -11.03 -2.63 0.34
N VAL A 51 -10.22 -3.31 1.14
CA VAL A 51 -10.50 -4.69 1.51
C VAL A 51 -11.47 -4.63 2.69
N THR A 52 -12.73 -5.02 2.48
CA THR A 52 -13.72 -5.10 3.57
C THR A 52 -13.20 -5.96 4.72
N GLU A 53 -13.41 -5.47 5.94
CA GLU A 53 -12.76 -5.76 7.23
C GLU A 53 -12.70 -7.24 7.66
N ASP A 54 -11.75 -7.55 8.56
CA ASP A 54 -11.50 -8.83 9.25
C ASP A 54 -10.52 -9.81 8.58
N ALA A 55 -9.25 -9.41 8.46
CA ALA A 55 -8.17 -10.40 8.34
C ALA A 55 -6.92 -9.91 9.10
N PRO A 56 -6.32 -10.70 10.00
CA PRO A 56 -5.03 -10.36 10.60
C PRO A 56 -3.97 -10.23 9.50
N ALA A 57 -3.12 -9.21 9.62
CA ALA A 57 -2.06 -8.89 8.66
C ALA A 57 -1.14 -10.08 8.42
N ALA A 58 -1.08 -10.57 7.18
CA ALA A 58 0.09 -11.31 6.74
C ALA A 58 1.23 -10.29 6.57
N PRO A 59 2.41 -10.49 7.18
CA PRO A 59 3.51 -9.56 7.02
C PRO A 59 3.88 -9.49 5.54
N ALA A 60 3.89 -8.27 4.99
CA ALA A 60 4.31 -7.98 3.63
C ALA A 60 5.64 -8.69 3.34
N ALA A 61 5.58 -9.79 2.59
CA ALA A 61 6.76 -10.47 2.11
C ALA A 61 7.41 -9.53 1.09
N LYS A 62 8.59 -9.04 1.46
CA LYS A 62 9.46 -8.20 0.62
C LYS A 62 9.43 -8.71 -0.82
N ALA A 63 8.84 -7.93 -1.73
CA ALA A 63 9.05 -8.12 -3.15
C ALA A 63 10.55 -7.89 -3.42
N GLY A 64 11.23 -8.98 -3.75
CA GLY A 64 12.63 -8.97 -4.11
C GLY A 64 12.86 -7.98 -5.24
N LYS A 65 13.85 -7.12 -5.05
CA LYS A 65 14.51 -6.36 -6.11
C LYS A 65 15.19 -7.36 -7.05
N ALA A 66 14.45 -7.98 -7.95
CA ALA A 66 15.01 -8.58 -9.17
C ALA A 66 15.30 -7.44 -10.15
N SER A 67 16.39 -6.72 -9.86
CA SER A 67 17.03 -5.82 -10.81
C SER A 67 17.58 -6.67 -11.95
N GLY A 68 16.78 -6.87 -13.00
CA GLY A 68 17.25 -7.40 -14.25
C GLY A 68 18.14 -6.37 -14.94
N THR A 69 19.44 -6.65 -15.02
CA THR A 69 20.32 -6.11 -16.05
C THR A 69 21.17 -7.26 -16.56
N ALA A 70 20.74 -7.83 -17.69
CA ALA A 70 21.58 -8.67 -18.54
C ALA A 70 22.45 -7.76 -19.40
N SER A 71 23.77 -7.96 -19.33
CA SER A 71 24.75 -7.62 -20.37
C SER A 71 26.01 -8.44 -20.13
#